data_AF-A0AAW2VBW5-F1
#
_entry.id   AF-A0AAW2VBW5-F1
#
_cell.length_a   1.000
_cell.length_b   1.000
_cell.length_c   1.000
_cell.angle_alpha   90.00
_cell.angle_beta   90.00
_cell.angle_gamma   90.00
#
_symmetry.space_group_name_H-M   'P 1'
#
loop_
_entity.id
_entity.type
_entity.pdbx_description
1 polymer ?
#
loop_
_entity_poly.entity_id
_entity_poly.type
_entity_poly.pdbx_seq_one_letter_code
_entity_poly.pdbx_strand_id
1 'polypeptide(L)'
;MAREQAKGSLHFEDKMKRRLLLTFLVGSGISPALPSSGKTKKQSPYDEKRLLEQNKRIQRENNAPDEFPNFVREGFTVKVVTSDNYVTRDSGLMLWDIEVGKGDCPKAGQQVTFHYVGYNESGRRIDSTYLQGSPAKVRLGTNALIPGVNIRE
;
A
#
# COMPACT_ATOMS: atom_id res chain seq x y z
N MET A 1 26.05 -0.04 70.65
CA MET A 1 27.11 -1.08 70.63
C MET A 1 27.03 -1.68 69.24
N ALA A 2 27.99 -1.60 68.32
CA ALA A 2 29.45 -1.62 68.45
C ALA A 2 30.13 -0.59 67.52
N ARG A 3 31.38 -0.25 67.88
CA ARG A 3 32.38 0.46 67.07
C ARG A 3 33.22 -0.57 66.28
N GLU A 4 33.77 -0.14 65.15
CA GLU A 4 35.10 -0.44 64.54
C GLU A 4 34.98 -0.16 63.02
N GLN A 5 35.91 0.39 62.26
CA GLN A 5 37.26 0.95 62.39
C GLN A 5 37.49 1.68 61.05
N ALA A 6 37.88 2.96 61.03
CA ALA A 6 39.24 3.48 60.89
C ALA A 6 39.98 3.22 59.55
N LYS A 7 40.67 4.29 59.10
CA LYS A 7 41.65 4.44 57.99
C LYS A 7 41.07 4.73 56.61
N GLY A 8 41.56 5.71 55.86
CA GLY A 8 42.66 6.63 56.09
C GLY A 8 42.69 7.65 54.94
N SER A 9 43.07 8.87 55.29
CA SER A 9 43.27 10.01 54.40
C SER A 9 44.12 9.67 53.18
N LEU A 10 43.59 9.93 51.99
CA LEU A 10 44.37 10.18 50.78
C LEU A 10 44.00 11.58 50.28
N HIS A 11 44.80 12.55 50.69
CA HIS A 11 44.81 13.89 50.14
C HIS A 11 46.12 14.03 49.34
N PHE A 12 46.02 13.88 48.02
CA PHE A 12 46.97 14.49 47.11
C PHE A 12 46.20 15.12 45.95
N GLU A 13 46.47 16.40 45.78
CA GLU A 13 45.99 17.31 44.76
C GLU A 13 45.94 16.69 43.36
N ASP A 14 44.84 16.92 42.62
CA ASP A 14 44.95 17.93 41.58
C ASP A 14 43.57 18.48 41.17
N LYS A 15 43.46 19.81 41.22
CA LYS A 15 42.34 20.58 40.70
C LYS A 15 42.35 20.47 39.19
N MET A 16 41.22 20.11 38.58
CA MET A 16 40.72 20.90 37.43
C MET A 16 39.22 20.76 37.26
N LYS A 17 38.55 21.87 37.59
CA LYS A 17 37.13 22.14 37.49
C LYS A 17 36.67 21.95 36.03
N ARG A 18 35.91 20.89 35.73
CA ARG A 18 35.16 20.81 34.47
C ARG A 18 33.90 21.66 34.59
N ARG A 19 34.06 22.96 34.34
CA ARG A 19 32.94 23.87 34.08
C ARG A 19 32.29 23.45 32.76
N LEU A 20 31.02 23.09 32.85
CA LEU A 20 30.08 22.98 31.75
C LEU A 20 29.98 24.36 31.07
N LEU A 21 30.59 24.51 29.90
CA LEU A 21 30.43 25.68 29.03
C LEU A 21 29.57 25.25 27.84
N LEU A 22 28.27 25.52 27.92
CA LEU A 22 27.44 25.64 26.72
C LEU A 22 27.93 26.88 25.96
N THR A 23 28.75 26.68 24.94
CA THR A 23 29.02 27.72 23.95
C THR A 23 27.92 27.69 22.90
N PHE A 24 26.97 28.63 22.99
CA PHE A 24 26.13 29.01 21.87
C PHE A 24 27.01 29.78 20.86
N LEU A 25 27.54 29.08 19.86
CA LEU A 25 28.08 29.71 18.67
C LEU A 25 26.93 29.96 17.70
N VAL A 26 26.43 31.20 17.70
CA VAL A 26 25.66 31.76 16.58
C VAL A 26 26.66 31.99 15.45
N GLY A 27 26.90 30.94 14.67
CA GLY A 27 27.55 31.03 13.38
C GLY A 27 26.49 30.91 12.30
N SER A 28 26.34 31.96 11.49
CA SER A 28 25.70 31.87 10.17
C SER A 28 26.58 31.00 9.26
N GLY A 29 26.56 29.70 9.49
CA GLY A 29 27.18 28.68 8.66
C GLY A 29 26.07 27.85 8.04
N ILE A 30 25.85 28.03 6.74
CA ILE A 30 25.00 27.12 5.96
C ILE A 30 25.78 25.80 5.91
N SER A 31 25.50 24.88 6.82
CA SER A 31 25.99 23.50 6.71
C SER A 31 25.37 22.92 5.42
N PRO A 32 26.15 22.57 4.38
CA PRO A 32 25.59 21.86 3.26
C PRO A 32 25.14 20.50 3.79
N ALA A 33 23.83 20.22 3.71
CA ALA A 33 23.32 18.90 4.00
C ALA A 33 24.00 17.91 3.06
N LEU A 34 24.78 16.98 3.63
CA LEU A 34 25.34 15.88 2.84
C LEU A 34 24.18 15.09 2.23
N PRO A 35 24.22 14.76 0.94
CA PRO A 35 23.21 13.90 0.34
C PRO A 35 23.26 12.53 1.01
N SER A 36 22.24 12.22 1.81
CA SER A 36 21.99 10.90 2.34
C SER A 36 21.55 9.98 1.19
N SER A 37 22.53 9.32 0.56
CA SER A 37 22.26 8.23 -0.38
C SER A 37 21.83 6.98 0.41
N GLY A 38 20.54 6.87 0.70
CA GLY A 38 19.97 5.65 1.25
C GLY A 38 20.20 4.49 0.29
N LYS A 39 20.87 3.42 0.74
CA LYS A 39 21.00 2.20 -0.04
C LYS A 39 19.59 1.62 -0.25
N THR A 40 19.07 1.69 -1.46
CA THR A 40 17.92 0.88 -1.86
C THR A 40 18.35 -0.58 -1.80
N LYS A 41 17.79 -1.34 -0.87
CA LYS A 41 17.93 -2.80 -0.88
C LYS A 41 17.43 -3.29 -2.24
N LYS A 42 18.29 -3.92 -3.03
CA LYS A 42 17.83 -4.78 -4.13
C LYS A 42 16.92 -5.82 -3.49
N GLN A 43 15.64 -5.79 -3.84
CA GLN A 43 14.61 -6.64 -3.23
C GLN A 43 14.96 -8.12 -3.51
N SER A 44 14.89 -8.96 -2.47
CA SER A 44 15.12 -10.40 -2.65
C SER A 44 13.85 -11.05 -3.21
N PRO A 45 13.96 -12.02 -4.14
CA PRO A 45 12.80 -12.82 -4.58
C PRO A 45 12.03 -13.49 -3.42
N TYR A 46 12.70 -13.72 -2.29
CA TYR A 46 12.08 -14.26 -1.08
C TYR A 46 11.07 -13.29 -0.45
N ASP A 47 11.32 -11.98 -0.54
CA ASP A 47 10.45 -10.96 0.03
C ASP A 47 9.13 -10.87 -0.76
N GLU A 48 9.18 -10.93 -2.10
CA GLU A 48 7.99 -10.96 -2.95
C GLU A 48 7.08 -12.16 -2.64
N LYS A 49 7.67 -13.37 -2.52
CA LYS A 49 6.91 -14.58 -2.24
C LYS A 49 6.19 -14.49 -0.89
N ARG A 50 6.87 -13.96 0.13
CA ARG A 50 6.28 -13.77 1.46
C ARG A 50 5.14 -12.76 1.45
N LEU A 51 5.30 -11.64 0.73
CA LEU A 51 4.23 -10.64 0.57
C LEU A 51 3.02 -11.22 -0.15
N LEU A 52 3.24 -12.00 -1.22
CA LEU A 52 2.16 -12.66 -1.95
C LEU A 52 1.42 -13.65 -1.06
N GLU A 53 2.13 -14.48 -0.29
CA GLU A 53 1.51 -15.41 0.66
C GLU A 53 0.70 -14.69 1.74
N GLN A 54 1.19 -13.56 2.25
CA GLN A 54 0.45 -12.72 3.19
C GLN A 54 -0.81 -12.12 2.55
N ASN A 55 -0.72 -11.59 1.33
CA ASN A 55 -1.87 -11.03 0.62
C ASN A 55 -2.94 -12.10 0.36
N LYS A 56 -2.54 -13.30 -0.04
CA LYS A 56 -3.45 -14.45 -0.19
C LYS A 56 -4.13 -14.85 1.12
N ARG A 57 -3.47 -14.68 2.27
CA ARG A 57 -4.10 -14.90 3.59
C ARG A 57 -5.16 -13.84 3.86
N ILE A 58 -4.83 -12.57 3.69
CA ILE A 58 -5.74 -11.43 3.90
C ILE A 58 -6.96 -11.52 2.96
N GLN A 59 -6.76 -11.87 1.68
CA GLN A 59 -7.85 -12.04 0.71
C GLN A 59 -8.81 -13.16 1.12
N ARG A 60 -8.29 -14.30 1.60
CA ARG A 60 -9.13 -15.38 2.14
C ARG A 60 -9.90 -14.95 3.38
N GLU A 61 -9.27 -14.23 4.30
CA GLU A 61 -9.94 -13.68 5.48
C GLU A 61 -11.06 -12.68 5.12
N ASN A 62 -10.87 -11.93 4.03
CA ASN A 62 -11.87 -11.01 3.50
C ASN A 62 -12.97 -11.69 2.66
N ASN A 63 -12.92 -13.02 2.47
CA ASN A 63 -13.80 -13.76 1.57
C ASN A 63 -13.80 -13.20 0.14
N ALA A 64 -12.61 -12.85 -0.36
CA ALA A 64 -12.44 -12.50 -1.76
C ALA A 64 -12.74 -13.73 -2.65
N PRO A 65 -13.22 -13.52 -3.90
CA PRO A 65 -13.36 -14.62 -4.86
C PRO A 65 -12.03 -15.36 -5.09
N ASP A 66 -12.08 -16.67 -5.36
CA ASP A 66 -10.87 -17.50 -5.50
C ASP A 66 -9.94 -17.04 -6.65
N GLU A 67 -10.53 -16.56 -7.74
CA GLU A 67 -9.83 -16.03 -8.91
C GLU A 67 -9.53 -14.52 -8.78
N PHE A 68 -9.70 -13.94 -7.59
CA PHE A 68 -9.42 -12.52 -7.36
C PHE A 68 -7.92 -12.23 -7.51
N PRO A 69 -7.53 -11.18 -8.27
CA PRO A 69 -6.14 -10.89 -8.54
C PRO A 69 -5.37 -10.50 -7.27
N ASN A 70 -4.07 -10.79 -7.27
CA ASN A 70 -3.17 -10.40 -6.21
C ASN A 70 -2.36 -9.16 -6.60
N PHE A 71 -2.10 -8.29 -5.64
CA PHE A 71 -1.41 -7.03 -5.88
C PHE A 71 -0.15 -6.98 -5.02
N VAL A 72 1.02 -6.97 -5.65
CA VAL A 72 2.31 -6.87 -4.97
C VAL A 72 2.87 -5.47 -5.24
N ARG A 73 3.04 -4.68 -4.18
CA ARG A 73 3.59 -3.33 -4.27
C ARG A 73 5.11 -3.34 -4.14
N GLU A 74 5.78 -2.74 -5.11
CA GLU A 74 7.23 -2.54 -5.15
C GLU A 74 7.51 -1.04 -5.34
N GLY A 75 7.70 -0.33 -4.24
CA GLY A 75 7.84 1.13 -4.25
C GLY A 75 6.56 1.80 -4.77
N PHE A 76 6.66 2.47 -5.92
CA PHE A 76 5.54 3.11 -6.61
C PHE A 76 4.88 2.23 -7.68
N THR A 77 5.42 1.04 -7.94
CA THR A 77 4.91 0.10 -8.94
C THR A 77 4.03 -0.96 -8.29
N VAL A 78 2.90 -1.27 -8.92
CA VAL A 78 2.03 -2.37 -8.50
C VAL A 78 2.13 -3.49 -9.54
N LYS A 79 2.64 -4.64 -9.13
CA LYS A 79 2.64 -5.86 -9.91
C LYS A 79 1.35 -6.60 -9.63
N VAL A 80 0.54 -6.80 -10.67
CA VAL A 80 -0.71 -7.56 -10.58
C VAL A 80 -0.42 -9.00 -11.01
N VAL A 81 -0.81 -9.94 -10.15
CA VAL A 81 -0.65 -11.38 -10.37
C VAL A 81 -2.04 -11.96 -10.59
N THR A 82 -2.30 -12.43 -11.81
CA THR A 82 -3.57 -12.97 -12.27
C THR A 82 -3.40 -14.40 -12.79
N SER A 83 -4.51 -15.11 -12.99
CA SER A 83 -4.54 -16.34 -13.79
C SER A 83 -4.53 -16.01 -15.29
N ASP A 84 -4.34 -17.04 -16.12
CA ASP A 84 -4.30 -16.93 -17.60
C ASP A 84 -5.66 -16.54 -18.21
N ASN A 85 -6.72 -16.54 -17.39
CA ASN A 85 -8.08 -16.18 -17.78
C ASN A 85 -8.25 -14.67 -18.04
N TYR A 86 -7.35 -13.84 -17.51
CA TYR A 86 -7.41 -12.39 -17.64
C TYR A 86 -6.80 -11.92 -18.96
N VAL A 87 -7.56 -11.08 -19.69
CA VAL A 87 -7.10 -10.37 -20.88
C VAL A 87 -6.76 -8.93 -20.49
N THR A 88 -5.54 -8.50 -20.79
CA THR A 88 -5.10 -7.11 -20.59
C THR A 88 -5.29 -6.32 -21.88
N ARG A 89 -5.93 -5.16 -21.80
CA ARG A 89 -6.09 -4.20 -22.92
C ARG A 89 -4.99 -3.16 -22.91
N ASP A 90 -4.80 -2.43 -24.01
CA ASP A 90 -3.80 -1.37 -24.15
C ASP A 90 -3.96 -0.24 -23.11
N SER A 91 -5.17 -0.05 -22.60
CA SER A 91 -5.47 0.88 -21.52
C SER A 91 -4.94 0.45 -20.14
N GLY A 92 -4.43 -0.78 -20.03
CA GLY A 92 -4.08 -1.44 -18.76
C GLY A 92 -5.29 -2.06 -18.04
N LEU A 93 -6.49 -2.00 -18.62
CA LEU A 93 -7.66 -2.68 -18.09
C LEU A 93 -7.50 -4.19 -18.24
N MET A 94 -7.62 -4.90 -17.11
CA MET A 94 -7.68 -6.36 -17.08
C MET A 94 -9.12 -6.82 -16.91
N LEU A 95 -9.56 -7.73 -17.77
CA LEU A 95 -10.92 -8.27 -17.76
C LEU A 95 -10.88 -9.79 -17.89
N TRP A 96 -11.83 -10.46 -17.26
CA TRP A 96 -12.08 -11.88 -17.42
C TRP A 96 -13.58 -12.09 -17.60
N ASP A 97 -13.97 -12.54 -18.79
CA ASP A 97 -15.36 -12.87 -19.10
C ASP A 97 -15.68 -14.27 -18.58
N ILE A 98 -16.47 -14.35 -17.51
CA ILE A 98 -16.95 -15.62 -16.93
C ILE A 98 -18.09 -16.19 -17.78
N GLU A 99 -19.01 -15.32 -18.20
CA GLU A 99 -20.13 -15.66 -19.08
C GLU A 99 -20.33 -14.56 -20.11
N VAL A 100 -20.18 -14.93 -21.39
CA VAL A 100 -20.34 -14.00 -22.51
C VAL A 100 -21.81 -13.91 -22.90
N GLY A 101 -22.37 -12.71 -22.81
CA GLY A 101 -23.74 -12.43 -23.26
C GLY A 101 -23.89 -12.57 -24.78
N LYS A 102 -25.10 -12.89 -25.24
CA LYS A 102 -25.43 -13.04 -26.67
C LYS A 102 -26.14 -11.82 -27.29
N GLY A 103 -26.35 -10.77 -26.49
CA GLY A 103 -27.04 -9.56 -26.92
C GLY A 103 -26.09 -8.55 -27.56
N ASP A 104 -26.67 -7.48 -28.11
CA ASP A 104 -25.90 -6.38 -28.67
C ASP A 104 -25.15 -5.61 -27.58
N CYS A 105 -23.94 -5.13 -27.92
CA CYS A 105 -23.19 -4.24 -27.05
C CYS A 105 -23.96 -2.91 -26.86
N PRO A 106 -24.07 -2.42 -25.61
CA PRO A 106 -24.80 -1.19 -25.33
C PRO A 106 -24.07 0.02 -25.93
N LYS A 107 -24.85 0.95 -26.48
CA LYS A 107 -24.35 2.16 -27.15
C LYS A 107 -24.42 3.38 -26.24
N ALA A 108 -23.62 4.40 -26.55
CA ALA A 108 -23.67 5.68 -25.85
C ALA A 108 -25.11 6.25 -25.83
N GLY A 109 -25.52 6.78 -24.68
CA GLY A 109 -26.88 7.31 -24.46
C GLY A 109 -27.90 6.26 -24.01
N GLN A 110 -27.62 4.96 -24.13
CA GLN A 110 -28.48 3.90 -23.59
C GLN A 110 -28.31 3.76 -22.07
N GLN A 111 -29.34 3.24 -21.41
CA GLN A 111 -29.31 2.92 -19.98
C GLN A 111 -28.97 1.44 -19.80
N VAL A 112 -27.95 1.16 -19.00
CA VAL A 112 -27.56 -0.20 -18.60
C VAL A 112 -27.94 -0.40 -17.13
N THR A 113 -28.45 -1.59 -16.83
CA THR A 113 -28.81 -2.01 -15.46
C THR A 113 -28.02 -3.25 -15.12
N PHE A 114 -27.29 -3.23 -14.00
CA PHE A 114 -26.45 -4.36 -13.61
C PHE A 114 -26.24 -4.43 -12.09
N HIS A 115 -25.93 -5.64 -11.64
CA HIS A 115 -25.42 -5.87 -10.29
C HIS A 115 -23.90 -5.89 -10.31
N TYR A 116 -23.28 -5.31 -9.29
CA TYR A 116 -21.84 -5.37 -9.06
C TYR A 116 -21.50 -5.56 -7.59
N VAL A 117 -20.27 -6.03 -7.36
CA VAL A 117 -19.57 -6.00 -6.08
C VAL A 117 -18.20 -5.37 -6.33
N GLY A 118 -17.91 -4.28 -5.60
CA GLY A 118 -16.62 -3.61 -5.64
C GLY A 118 -15.71 -4.13 -4.53
N TYR A 119 -14.46 -4.44 -4.87
CA TYR A 119 -13.42 -4.86 -3.94
C TYR A 119 -12.23 -3.92 -4.04
N ASN A 120 -11.52 -3.72 -2.92
CA ASN A 120 -10.19 -3.15 -2.94
C ASN A 120 -9.13 -4.25 -3.21
N GLU A 121 -7.87 -3.87 -3.30
CA GLU A 121 -6.76 -4.79 -3.60
C GLU A 121 -6.53 -5.88 -2.55
N SER A 122 -6.93 -5.64 -1.30
CA SER A 122 -6.87 -6.65 -0.24
C SER A 122 -8.02 -7.67 -0.33
N GLY A 123 -8.89 -7.55 -1.34
CA GLY A 123 -10.08 -8.37 -1.48
C GLY A 123 -11.20 -7.99 -0.51
N ARG A 124 -11.09 -6.86 0.19
CA ARG A 124 -12.17 -6.36 1.05
C ARG A 124 -13.22 -5.69 0.19
N ARG A 125 -14.47 -6.12 0.35
CA ARG A 125 -15.62 -5.49 -0.29
C ARG A 125 -15.77 -4.04 0.19
N ILE A 126 -15.85 -3.11 -0.75
CA ILE A 126 -16.03 -1.67 -0.50
C ILE A 126 -17.43 -1.18 -0.91
N ASP A 127 -18.07 -1.86 -1.86
CA ASP A 127 -19.43 -1.54 -2.29
C ASP A 127 -20.12 -2.80 -2.89
N SER A 128 -21.45 -2.84 -2.87
CA SER A 128 -22.24 -3.91 -3.47
C SER A 128 -23.69 -3.52 -3.65
N THR A 129 -24.17 -3.64 -4.88
CA THR A 129 -25.61 -3.52 -5.20
C THR A 129 -26.46 -4.62 -4.55
N TYR A 130 -25.89 -5.80 -4.29
CA TYR A 130 -26.59 -6.87 -3.60
C TYR A 130 -26.86 -6.51 -2.13
N LEU A 131 -25.96 -5.75 -1.48
CA LEU A 131 -26.20 -5.24 -0.13
C LEU A 131 -27.23 -4.11 -0.12
N GLN A 132 -27.26 -3.31 -1.19
CA GLN A 132 -28.23 -2.22 -1.35
C GLN A 132 -29.64 -2.73 -1.75
N GLY A 133 -29.76 -4.00 -2.15
CA GLY A 133 -31.04 -4.63 -2.53
C GLY A 133 -31.60 -4.18 -3.88
N SER A 134 -30.86 -3.41 -4.68
CA SER A 134 -31.30 -2.97 -6.00
C SER A 134 -30.13 -2.81 -6.98
N PRO A 135 -30.35 -3.07 -8.29
CA PRO A 135 -29.29 -2.94 -9.29
C PRO A 135 -28.96 -1.48 -9.57
N ALA A 136 -27.72 -1.24 -9.97
CA ALA A 136 -27.30 0.07 -10.45
C ALA A 136 -27.89 0.34 -11.83
N LYS A 137 -28.30 1.58 -12.07
CA LYS A 137 -28.81 2.06 -13.36
C LYS A 137 -27.97 3.23 -13.82
N VAL A 138 -27.30 3.09 -14.96
CA VAL A 138 -26.38 4.12 -15.45
C VAL A 138 -26.58 4.35 -16.95
N ARG A 139 -26.50 5.61 -17.36
CA ARG A 139 -26.56 6.01 -18.77
C ARG A 139 -25.14 6.06 -19.34
N LEU A 140 -24.88 5.33 -20.43
CA LEU A 140 -23.56 5.30 -21.04
C LEU A 140 -23.22 6.62 -21.73
N GLY A 141 -21.93 6.97 -21.75
CA GLY A 141 -21.41 8.14 -22.46
C GLY A 141 -21.50 9.47 -21.68
N THR A 142 -22.06 9.50 -20.47
CA THR A 142 -22.20 10.73 -19.66
C THR A 142 -21.01 11.02 -18.73
N ASN A 143 -19.87 10.33 -18.89
CA ASN A 143 -18.72 10.37 -17.96
C ASN A 143 -19.09 10.11 -16.48
N ALA A 144 -20.25 9.50 -16.21
CA ALA A 144 -20.73 9.18 -14.86
C ALA A 144 -20.12 7.90 -14.28
N LEU A 145 -19.36 7.15 -15.08
CA LEU A 145 -18.71 5.90 -14.70
C LEU A 145 -17.20 6.09 -14.65
N ILE A 146 -16.54 5.28 -13.82
CA ILE A 146 -15.08 5.18 -13.84
C ILE A 146 -14.61 4.75 -15.24
N PRO A 147 -13.45 5.26 -15.73
CA PRO A 147 -13.01 5.02 -17.10
C PRO A 147 -12.96 3.55 -17.51
N GLY A 148 -12.54 2.64 -16.61
CA GLY A 148 -12.48 1.21 -16.89
C GLY A 148 -13.84 0.53 -17.11
N VAL A 149 -14.93 1.14 -16.64
CA VAL A 149 -16.31 0.64 -16.84
C VAL A 149 -16.99 1.37 -18.01
N ASN A 150 -16.56 2.60 -18.29
CA ASN A 150 -16.99 3.34 -19.47
C ASN A 150 -16.19 2.86 -20.68
N ILE A 151 -16.51 1.66 -21.17
CA ILE A 151 -15.85 1.05 -22.33
C ILE A 151 -16.17 1.90 -23.57
N ARG A 152 -15.35 2.90 -23.82
CA ARG A 152 -15.15 3.52 -25.13
C ARG A 152 -13.91 2.85 -25.69
N GLU A 153 -14.08 1.85 -26.55
CA GLU A 153 -13.02 1.47 -27.47
C GLU A 153 -13.06 2.41 -28.67
#